data_AF-A0A661S7T8-F1
#
_entry.id   AF-A0A661S7T8-F1
#
_cell.length_a   1.000
_cell.length_b   1.000
_cell.length_c   1.000
_cell.angle_alpha   90.00
_cell.angle_beta   90.00
_cell.angle_gamma   90.00
#
_symmetry.space_group_name_H-M   'P 1'
#
loop_
_entity.id
_entity.type
_entity.pdbx_description
1 polymer ?
#
loop_
_entity_poly.entity_id
_entity_poly.type
_entity_poly.pdbx_seq_one_letter_code
_entity_poly.pdbx_strand_id
1 'polypeptide(L)' 'MVTENLLSELFCRKIEELAIEKHLSGAEKERIIRAFKEAMANRFMDAHQICRCLAGEDTV' A
#
# COMPACT_ATOMS: atom_id res chain seq x y z
N MET A 1 6.24 2.73 -16.26
CA MET A 1 6.01 3.97 -17.04
C MET A 1 6.30 5.20 -16.17
N VAL A 2 6.68 6.35 -16.75
CA VAL A 2 7.02 7.57 -15.97
C VAL A 2 5.87 8.02 -15.06
N THR A 3 4.62 7.88 -15.53
CA THR A 3 3.41 8.24 -14.80
C THR A 3 3.10 7.30 -13.63
N GLU A 4 3.33 5.99 -13.78
CA GLU A 4 3.13 5.00 -12.71
C GLU A 4 4.15 5.18 -11.58
N ASN A 5 5.39 5.54 -11.93
CA ASN A 5 6.44 5.84 -10.96
C ASN A 5 6.08 7.11 -10.17
N LEU A 6 5.65 8.17 -10.86
CA LEU A 6 5.19 9.40 -10.21
C LEU A 6 3.99 9.13 -9.29
N LEU A 7 3.01 8.34 -9.74
CA LEU A 7 1.85 7.96 -8.93
C LEU A 7 2.28 7.20 -7.67
N SER A 8 3.23 6.26 -7.81
CA SER A 8 3.75 5.47 -6.69
C SER A 8 4.49 6.35 -5.67
N GLU A 9 5.30 7.31 -6.13
CA GLU A 9 6.00 8.26 -5.27
C GLU A 9 5.03 9.18 -4.52
N LEU A 10 4.04 9.74 -5.22
CA LEU A 10 3.01 10.59 -4.62
C LEU A 10 2.19 9.83 -3.58
N PHE A 11 1.81 8.59 -3.88
CA PHE A 11 1.10 7.72 -2.94
C PHE A 11 1.93 7.44 -1.69
N CYS A 12 3.21 7.04 -1.85
CA CYS A 12 4.08 6.75 -0.72
C CYS A 12 4.25 7.98 0.19
N ARG A 13 4.51 9.16 -0.39
CA ARG A 13 4.63 10.41 0.38
C ARG A 13 3.35 10.73 1.15
N LYS A 14 2.17 10.57 0.52
CA LYS A 14 0.91 10.86 1.19
C LYS A 14 0.63 9.90 2.35
N ILE A 15 0.98 8.63 2.20
CA ILE A 15 0.88 7.64 3.29
C ILE A 15 1.83 7.99 4.44
N GLU A 16 3.03 8.51 4.17
CA GLU A 16 3.94 8.97 5.23
C GLU A 16 3.36 10.15 6.02
N GLU A 17 2.79 11.15 5.34
CA GLU A 17 2.11 12.28 5.99
C GLU A 17 0.91 11.79 6.85
N LEU A 18 0.03 10.98 6.25
CA LEU A 18 -1.16 10.48 6.92
C LEU A 18 -0.84 9.52 8.07
N ALA A 19 0.26 8.78 7.99
CA ALA A 19 0.72 7.92 9.08
C ALA A 19 1.02 8.72 10.34
N ILE A 20 1.60 9.91 10.20
CA ILE A 20 1.84 10.82 11.32
C ILE A 20 0.50 11.35 11.86
N GLU A 21 -0.38 11.83 10.97
CA GLU A 21 -1.68 12.41 11.37
C GLU A 21 -2.62 11.39 12.04
N LYS A 22 -2.54 10.12 11.65
CA LYS A 22 -3.41 9.04 12.14
C LYS A 22 -2.74 8.13 13.17
N HIS A 23 -1.51 8.45 13.57
CA HIS A 23 -0.69 7.62 14.47
C HIS A 23 -0.56 6.16 14.02
N LEU A 24 -0.43 5.94 12.70
CA LEU A 24 -0.15 4.61 12.17
C LEU A 24 1.23 4.15 12.64
N SER A 25 1.30 2.90 13.10
CA SER A 25 2.58 2.23 13.35
C SER A 25 3.37 2.06 12.05
N GLY A 26 4.70 1.92 12.18
CA GLY A 26 5.56 1.60 11.04
C GLY A 26 5.09 0.36 10.28
N ALA A 27 4.62 -0.66 11.00
CA ALA A 27 4.12 -1.91 10.41
C ALA A 27 2.80 -1.73 9.63
N GLU A 28 1.87 -0.89 10.10
CA GLU A 28 0.66 -0.57 9.36
C GLU A 28 0.97 0.21 8.08
N LYS A 29 1.88 1.18 8.18
CA LYS A 29 2.38 1.94 7.03
C LYS A 29 2.97 1.03 5.96
N GLU A 30 3.86 0.12 6.37
CA GLU A 30 4.51 -0.84 5.47
C GLU A 30 3.49 -1.77 4.79
N ARG A 31 2.49 -2.25 5.52
CA ARG A 31 1.42 -3.09 4.95
C ARG A 31 0.62 -2.35 3.88
N ILE A 32 0.27 -1.09 4.11
CA ILE A 32 -0.46 -0.27 3.14
C ILE A 32 0.36 -0.06 1.87
N ILE A 33 1.65 0.29 2.01
CA ILE A 33 2.54 0.50 0.86
C ILE A 33 2.74 -0.80 0.07
N ARG A 34 2.89 -1.93 0.78
CA ARG A 34 3.03 -3.25 0.15
C ARG A 34 1.78 -3.64 -0.64
N ALA A 35 0.60 -3.54 -0.03
CA ALA A 35 -0.68 -3.84 -0.68
C ALA A 35 -0.89 -3.02 -1.95
N PHE A 36 -0.50 -1.73 -1.92
CA PHE A 36 -0.55 -0.86 -3.11
C PHE A 36 0.40 -1.36 -4.22
N LYS A 37 1.65 -1.70 -3.88
CA LYS A 37 2.63 -2.19 -4.87
C LYS A 37 2.18 -3.52 -5.49
N GLU A 38 1.62 -4.42 -4.69
CA GLU A 38 1.09 -5.70 -5.16
C GLU A 38 -0.13 -5.49 -6.09
N ALA A 39 -1.05 -4.59 -5.73
CA ALA A 39 -2.19 -4.25 -6.58
C ALA A 39 -1.76 -3.61 -7.92
N MET A 40 -0.74 -2.76 -7.90
CA MET A 40 -0.17 -2.18 -9.12
C MET A 40 0.53 -3.22 -9.99
N ALA A 41 1.18 -4.23 -9.39
CA ALA A 41 1.87 -5.30 -10.12
C ALA A 41 0.92 -6.41 -10.62
N ASN A 42 -0.23 -6.61 -9.96
CA ASN A 42 -1.19 -7.66 -10.26
C ASN A 42 -2.55 -7.09 -10.68
N ARG A 43 -2.76 -7.01 -12.01
CA ARG A 43 -4.02 -6.55 -12.62
C ARG A 43 -5.27 -7.38 -12.26
N PHE A 44 -5.11 -8.54 -11.65
CA PHE A 44 -6.21 -9.43 -11.23
C PHE A 44 -6.43 -9.43 -9.72
N MET A 45 -5.70 -8.61 -8.98
CA MET A 45 -5.86 -8.53 -7.53
C MET A 45 -7.24 -7.98 -7.20
N ASP A 46 -8.03 -8.77 -6.48
CA ASP A 46 -9.37 -8.39 -6.07
C ASP A 46 -9.37 -7.63 -4.73
N ALA A 47 -10.49 -7.00 -4.41
CA ALA A 47 -10.63 -6.22 -3.18
C ALA A 47 -10.46 -7.07 -1.91
N HIS A 48 -10.80 -8.36 -1.95
CA HIS A 48 -10.67 -9.25 -0.81
C HIS A 48 -9.18 -9.57 -0.54
N GLN A 49 -8.39 -9.77 -1.59
CA GLN A 49 -6.93 -9.92 -1.51
C GLN A 49 -6.28 -8.65 -0.96
N ILE A 50 -6.71 -7.46 -1.41
CA ILE A 50 -6.20 -6.18 -0.86
C ILE A 50 -6.48 -6.08 0.64
N CYS A 51 -7.70 -6.40 1.07
CA CYS A 51 -8.07 -6.39 2.49
C CYS A 51 -7.23 -7.36 3.32
N ARG A 52 -6.93 -8.55 2.80
CA ARG A 52 -6.06 -9.53 3.47
C ARG A 52 -4.62 -9.03 3.60
N CYS A 53 -4.06 -8.40 2.56
CA CYS A 53 -2.75 -7.76 2.62
C CYS A 53 -2.69 -6.66 3.70
N LEU A 54 -3.75 -5.85 3.80
CA LEU A 54 -3.87 -4.78 4.80
C LEU A 54 -4.03 -5.30 6.22
N ALA A 55 -4.79 -6.39 6.41
CA ALA A 55 -4.93 -7.08 7.69
C ALA A 55 -3.63 -7.76 8.14
N GLY A 56 -2.68 -7.98 7.21
CA GLY A 56 -1.45 -8.74 7.47
C GLY A 56 -1.68 -10.25 7.44
N GLU A 57 -2.75 -10.70 6.79
CA GLU A 57 -3.12 -12.11 6.65
C GLU A 57 -2.48 -12.78 5.43
N ASP A 58 -1.87 -12.00 4.54
CA ASP A 58 -1.00 -12.55 3.50
C ASP A 58 0.41 -12.75 4.06
N THR A 59 0.66 -14.02 4.38
CA THR A 59 1.90 -14.59 4.90
C THR A 59 2.44 -15.65 3.93
N VAL A 60 2.48 -15.36 2.62
CA VAL A 60 3.23 -16.19 1.64
C VAL A 60 3.75 -15.31 0.52
#